data_AF-A0A7Y8LGM6-F1
#
_entry.id   AF-A0A7Y8LGM6-F1
#
_cell.length_a   1.000
_cell.length_b   1.000
_cell.length_c   1.000
_cell.angle_alpha   90.00
_cell.angle_beta   90.00
_cell.angle_gamma   90.00
#
_symmetry.space_group_name_H-M   'P 1'
#
loop_
_entity.id
_entity.type
_entity.pdbx_description
1 polymer ?
#
loop_
_entity_poly.entity_id
_entity_poly.type
_entity_poly.pdbx_seq_one_letter_code
_entity_poly.pdbx_strand_id
1 'polypeptide(L)' 'YPVENHWPRHNQLRTAYVHFSDERFERVRQSLSQLEDFELGYRLFQQSSAPERRAQIRAQRVRDDHWYFQSFGAI' A
#
# COMPACT_ATOMS: atom_id res chain seq x y z
N TYR A 1 15.25 -6.46 -18.80
CA TYR A 1 14.11 -5.56 -19.01
C TYR A 1 14.24 -4.39 -18.06
N PRO A 2 14.47 -3.15 -18.54
CA PRO A 2 14.40 -1.98 -17.66
C PRO A 2 12.93 -1.75 -17.34
N VAL A 3 12.50 -2.18 -16.16
CA VAL A 3 11.25 -1.72 -15.59
C VAL A 3 11.48 -0.25 -15.28
N GLU A 4 10.66 0.66 -15.81
CA GLU A 4 10.78 2.07 -15.46
C GLU A 4 10.77 2.18 -13.93
N ASN A 5 11.79 2.80 -13.33
CA ASN A 5 12.15 2.61 -11.92
C ASN A 5 11.06 3.05 -10.91
N HIS A 6 10.00 3.73 -11.36
CA HIS A 6 8.90 4.22 -10.53
C HIS A 6 7.76 3.19 -10.30
N TRP A 7 7.64 2.14 -11.14
CA TRP A 7 6.61 1.11 -10.99
C TRP A 7 6.66 0.35 -9.65
N PRO A 8 7.83 0.01 -9.09
CA PRO A 8 7.93 -0.60 -7.77
C PRO A 8 7.25 0.25 -6.67
N ARG A 9 7.51 1.56 -6.63
CA ARG A 9 6.94 2.45 -5.60
C ARG A 9 5.42 2.57 -5.72
N HIS A 10 4.93 2.73 -6.95
CA HIS A 10 3.50 2.70 -7.24
C HIS A 10 2.83 1.41 -6.72
N ASN A 11 3.39 0.24 -7.04
CA ASN A 11 2.83 -1.05 -6.65
C ASN A 11 2.89 -1.28 -5.14
N GLN A 12 3.97 -0.86 -4.48
CA GLN A 12 4.10 -0.93 -3.02
C GLN A 12 3.05 -0.07 -2.33
N LEU A 13 2.87 1.19 -2.76
CA LEU A 13 1.86 2.09 -2.23
C LEU A 13 0.44 1.54 -2.44
N ARG A 14 0.14 1.07 -3.66
CA ARG A 14 -1.16 0.48 -3.99
C ARG A 14 -1.47 -0.73 -3.12
N THR A 15 -0.50 -1.63 -2.95
CA THR A 15 -0.66 -2.83 -2.12
C THR A 15 -0.86 -2.46 -0.66
N ALA A 16 -0.02 -1.58 -0.11
CA ALA A 16 -0.12 -1.14 1.26
C ALA A 16 -1.48 -0.47 1.54
N TYR A 17 -1.91 0.45 0.67
CA TYR A 17 -3.16 1.18 0.83
C TYR A 17 -4.38 0.26 0.82
N VAL A 18 -4.41 -0.71 -0.11
CA VAL A 18 -5.53 -1.64 -0.25
C VAL A 18 -5.63 -2.59 0.95
N HIS A 19 -4.50 -2.98 1.55
CA HIS A 19 -4.47 -4.04 2.54
C HIS A 19 -4.38 -3.56 3.99
N PHE A 20 -3.78 -2.40 4.24
CA PHE A 20 -3.55 -1.90 5.59
C PHE A 20 -4.58 -0.85 6.05
N SER A 21 -4.68 -0.69 7.37
CA SER A 21 -5.33 0.45 8.00
C SER A 21 -4.67 1.77 7.56
N ASP A 22 -5.36 2.88 7.76
CA ASP A 22 -4.83 4.20 7.39
C ASP A 22 -3.53 4.53 8.14
N GLU A 23 -3.45 4.18 9.43
CA GLU A 23 -2.25 4.36 10.25
C GLU A 23 -1.05 3.57 9.70
N ARG A 24 -1.25 2.29 9.38
CA ARG A 24 -0.16 1.43 8.86
C ARG A 24 0.23 1.80 7.43
N PHE A 25 -0.74 2.21 6.60
CA PHE A 25 -0.44 2.74 5.28
C PHE A 25 0.44 3.99 5.38
N GLU A 26 0.13 4.91 6.30
CA GLU A 26 0.91 6.13 6.49
C GLU A 26 2.36 5.83 6.88
N ARG A 27 2.58 4.84 7.76
CA ARG A 27 3.94 4.35 8.08
C ARG A 27 4.69 3.86 6.84
N VAL A 28 4.04 3.05 6.00
CA VAL A 28 4.64 2.58 4.74
C VAL A 28 4.94 3.76 3.82
N ARG A 29 4.01 4.70 3.66
CA ARG A 29 4.19 5.89 2.82
C ARG A 29 5.39 6.71 3.26
N GLN A 30 5.55 6.94 4.57
CA GLN A 30 6.69 7.66 5.14
C GLN A 30 8.01 6.91 4.93
N SER A 31 8.03 5.58 5.10
CA SER A 31 9.23 4.78 4.82
C SER A 31 9.62 4.81 3.34
N LEU A 32 8.64 4.75 2.43
CA LEU A 32 8.88 4.82 0.99
C LEU A 32 9.28 6.21 0.51
N SER A 33 8.91 7.28 1.22
CA SER A 33 9.21 8.65 0.82
C SER A 33 10.70 9.00 0.80
N GLN A 34 11.53 8.17 1.43
CA GLN A 34 12.99 8.32 1.46
C GLN A 34 13.69 7.63 0.29
N LEU A 35 12.95 6.94 -0.58
CA LEU A 35 13.51 6.13 -1.65
C LEU A 35 13.41 6.85 -3.00
N GLU A 36 14.33 6.49 -3.89
CA GLU A 36 14.31 6.97 -5.28
C GLU A 36 12.96 6.67 -5.95
N ASP A 37 12.56 7.58 -6.85
CA ASP A 37 11.32 7.53 -7.64
C ASP A 37 10.01 7.53 -6.84
N PHE A 38 10.05 7.86 -5.54
CA PHE A 38 8.85 7.93 -4.71
C PHE A 38 7.81 8.90 -5.29
N GLU A 39 8.19 10.14 -5.61
CA GLU A 39 7.25 11.17 -6.06
C GLU A 39 6.48 10.74 -7.32
N LEU A 40 7.16 10.12 -8.28
CA LEU A 40 6.52 9.62 -9.49
C LEU A 40 5.61 8.43 -9.20
N GLY A 41 6.07 7.48 -8.37
CA GLY A 41 5.24 6.35 -7.94
C GLY A 41 4.01 6.77 -7.13
N TYR A 42 4.13 7.81 -6.30
CA TYR A 42 3.04 8.36 -5.50
C TYR A 42 2.01 9.07 -6.37
N ARG A 43 2.44 9.85 -7.36
CA ARG A 43 1.53 10.45 -8.35
C ARG A 43 0.72 9.41 -9.12
N LEU A 44 1.38 8.34 -9.59
CA LEU A 44 0.68 7.23 -10.27
C LEU A 44 -0.29 6.51 -9.33
N PHE A 45 0.08 6.34 -8.06
CA PHE A 45 -0.82 5.78 -7.06
C PHE A 45 -2.08 6.64 -6.87
N GLN A 46 -1.95 7.97 -6.78
CA GLN A 46 -3.07 8.89 -6.63
C GLN A 46 -4.05 8.84 -7.82
N GLN A 47 -3.55 8.50 -9.01
CA GLN A 47 -4.36 8.37 -10.23
C GLN A 47 -4.97 6.96 -10.41
N SER A 48 -4.68 6.03 -9.50
CA SER A 48 -5.08 4.63 -9.64
C SER A 48 -6.44 4.34 -9.01
N SER A 49 -7.04 3.21 -9.40
CA SER A 49 -8.28 2.71 -8.84
C SER A 49 -8.12 2.00 -7.47
N ALA A 50 -7.11 2.40 -6.69
CA ALA A 50 -6.82 1.81 -5.38
C ALA A 50 -7.92 2.07 -4.35
N PRO A 51 -8.56 3.26 -4.29
CA PRO A 51 -9.72 3.53 -3.42
C PRO A 51 -10.89 2.58 -3.65
N GLU A 52 -11.30 2.37 -4.90
CA GLU A 52 -12.39 1.46 -5.25
C GLU A 52 -12.05 0.03 -4.84
N ARG A 53 -10.81 -0.41 -5.11
CA ARG A 53 -10.38 -1.75 -4.73
C ARG A 53 -10.35 -1.94 -3.21
N ARG A 54 -9.91 -0.93 -2.46
CA ARG A 54 -9.91 -0.95 -1.00
C ARG A 54 -11.32 -1.07 -0.44
N ALA A 55 -12.27 -0.30 -0.97
CA ALA A 55 -13.67 -0.36 -0.55
C ALA A 55 -14.28 -1.75 -0.80
N GLN A 56 -14.07 -2.31 -2.00
CA GLN A 56 -14.55 -3.66 -2.34
C GLN A 56 -14.00 -4.73 -1.41
N ILE A 57 -12.70 -4.71 -1.13
CA ILE A 57 -12.07 -5.69 -0.26
C ILE A 57 -12.57 -5.52 1.18
N ARG A 58 -12.64 -4.29 1.70
CA ARG A 58 -13.14 -4.04 3.06
C ARG A 58 -14.57 -4.55 3.26
N ALA A 59 -15.41 -4.45 2.24
CA ALA A 59 -16.79 -4.96 2.29
C ALA A 59 -16.88 -6.50 2.40
N GLN A 60 -15.87 -7.24 1.93
CA GLN A 60 -15.87 -8.71 1.89
C GLN A 60 -14.95 -9.34 2.94
N ARG A 61 -14.05 -8.56 3.51
CA ARG A 61 -12.92 -9.08 4.30
C ARG A 61 -13.36 -9.43 5.72
N VAL A 62 -13.22 -10.70 6.06
CA VAL A 62 -13.48 -11.22 7.42
C VAL A 62 -12.30 -10.97 8.37
N ARG A 63 -11.07 -10.92 7.84
CA ARG A 63 -9.83 -10.77 8.61
C ARG A 63 -8.98 -9.64 8.06
N ASP A 64 -8.74 -8.63 8.87
CA ASP A 64 -7.99 -7.43 8.49
C ASP A 64 -6.51 -7.49 8.89
N ASP A 65 -5.81 -6.38 8.66
CA ASP A 65 -4.42 -6.25 9.01
C ASP A 65 -4.21 -6.27 10.53
N HIS A 66 -5.16 -5.75 11.32
CA HIS A 66 -5.10 -5.85 12.77
C HIS A 66 -5.10 -7.33 13.21
N TRP A 67 -6.07 -8.12 12.74
CA TRP A 67 -6.12 -9.56 13.00
C TRP A 67 -4.83 -10.27 12.57
N TYR A 68 -4.30 -9.93 11.39
CA TYR A 68 -3.08 -10.55 10.87
C TYR A 68 -1.88 -10.29 11.79
N PHE A 69 -1.64 -9.04 12.16
CA PHE A 69 -0.50 -8.69 13.03
C PHE A 69 -0.70 -9.14 14.47
N GLN A 70 -1.93 -9.21 14.97
CA GLN A 70 -2.22 -9.83 16.26
C GLN A 70 -1.92 -11.33 16.26
N SER A 71 -2.25 -12.02 15.16
CA SER A 71 -2.12 -13.49 15.06
C SER A 71 -0.70 -13.95 14.71
N PHE A 72 0.05 -13.16 13.93
CA PHE A 72 1.33 -13.56 13.35
C PHE A 72 2.46 -12.54 13.54
N GLY A 73 2.20 -11.39 14.18
CA GLY A 73 3.18 -10.30 14.31
C GLY A 73 4.17 -10.44 15.46
N ALA A 74 4.05 -11.49 16.29
CA ALA A 74 5.04 -11.81 17.30
C ALA A 74 6.21 -12.58 16.65
N ILE A 75 7.22 -11.84 16.23
CA ILE A 75 8.55 -12.34 15.86
C ILE A 75 9.59 -11.48 16.58
#